data_AF-A0A4R4EEF5-F1
#
_entry.id   AF-A0A4R4EEF5-F1
#
_cell.length_a   1.000
_cell.length_b   1.000
_cell.length_c   1.000
_cell.angle_alpha   90.00
_cell.angle_beta   90.00
_cell.angle_gamma   90.00
#
_symmetry.space_group_name_H-M   'P 1'
#
loop_
_entity.id
_entity.type
_entity.pdbx_description
1 polymer ?
#
loop_
_entity_poly.entity_id
_entity_poly.type
_entity_poly.pdbx_seq_one_letter_code
_entity_poly.pdbx_strand_id
1 'polypeptide(L)' 'MNSFTHYAMPMYTHDQQLYWKQMYDWHMKMYHYHEQLKAHHMERAQHFKKMMDERDQTVGEPIANDDHVA' A
#
# COMPACT_ATOMS: atom_id res chain seq x y z
N MET A 1 -3.99 -3.36 -11.94
CA MET A 1 -4.99 -3.19 -10.86
C MET A 1 -4.70 -4.24 -9.81
N ASN A 2 -4.20 -3.82 -8.63
CA ASN A 2 -3.97 -4.76 -7.53
C ASN A 2 -5.33 -5.12 -6.95
N SER A 3 -5.90 -6.25 -7.39
CA SER A 3 -7.16 -6.76 -6.85
C SER A 3 -6.86 -7.54 -5.57
N PHE A 4 -7.11 -6.92 -4.42
CA PHE A 4 -7.05 -7.60 -3.13
C PHE A 4 -8.40 -8.28 -2.87
N THR A 5 -8.40 -9.60 -2.72
CA THR A 5 -9.63 -10.35 -2.49
C THR A 5 -10.00 -10.31 -1.01
N HIS A 6 -11.09 -9.60 -0.69
CA HIS A 6 -11.71 -9.65 0.62
C HIS A 6 -12.64 -10.86 0.71
N TYR A 7 -12.44 -11.73 1.70
CA TYR A 7 -13.25 -12.94 1.87
C TYR A 7 -14.35 -12.72 2.93
N ALA A 8 -15.56 -13.19 2.65
CA ALA A 8 -16.65 -13.16 3.62
C ALA A 8 -16.39 -14.16 4.76
N MET A 9 -16.84 -13.81 5.97
CA MET A 9 -16.75 -14.69 7.13
C MET A 9 -17.59 -15.97 6.91
N PRO A 10 -17.08 -17.16 7.25
CA PRO A 10 -17.86 -18.38 7.28
C PRO A 10 -19.08 -18.25 8.20
N MET A 11 -20.23 -18.75 7.76
CA MET A 11 -21.41 -18.86 8.61
C MET A 11 -21.24 -19.99 9.63
N TYR A 12 -21.82 -19.81 10.82
CA TYR A 12 -21.83 -20.85 11.84
C TYR A 12 -22.44 -22.16 11.34
N THR A 13 -21.77 -23.27 11.62
CA THR A 13 -22.28 -24.62 11.37
C THR A 13 -22.36 -25.41 12.68
N HIS A 14 -23.29 -26.36 12.74
CA HIS A 14 -23.50 -27.18 13.95
C HIS A 14 -22.30 -28.09 14.25
N ASP A 15 -21.52 -28.45 13.23
CA ASP A 15 -20.24 -29.12 13.38
C ASP A 15 -19.18 -28.12 13.87
N GLN A 16 -18.92 -28.14 15.18
CA GLN A 16 -17.98 -27.23 15.82
C GLN A 16 -16.55 -27.39 15.28
N GLN A 17 -16.08 -28.62 15.00
CA GLN A 17 -14.72 -28.82 14.52
C GLN A 17 -14.53 -28.24 13.13
N LEU A 18 -15.52 -28.46 12.25
CA LEU A 18 -15.52 -27.90 10.91
C LEU A 18 -15.57 -26.36 10.95
N TYR A 19 -16.47 -25.79 11.75
CA TYR A 19 -16.60 -24.33 11.89
C TYR A 19 -15.30 -23.68 12.36
N TRP A 20 -14.65 -24.25 13.38
CA TRP A 20 -13.39 -23.73 13.90
C TRP A 20 -12.28 -23.73 12.85
N LYS A 21 -12.16 -24.81 12.07
CA LYS A 21 -11.21 -24.89 10.96
C LYS A 21 -11.49 -23.83 9.90
N GLN A 22 -12.74 -23.68 9.49
CA GLN A 22 -13.15 -22.67 8.51
C GLN A 22 -12.85 -21.26 8.99
N MET A 23 -13.11 -20.98 10.27
CA MET A 23 -12.80 -19.69 10.88
C MET A 23 -11.30 -19.43 10.91
N TYR A 24 -10.49 -20.42 11.27
CA TYR A 24 -9.02 -20.28 11.24
C TYR A 24 -8.52 -19.96 9.82
N ASP A 25 -8.97 -20.73 8.83
CA ASP A 25 -8.59 -20.53 7.43
C ASP A 25 -9.01 -19.15 6.91
N TRP A 26 -10.21 -18.68 7.30
CA TRP A 26 -10.67 -17.33 6.97
C TRP A 26 -9.80 -16.25 7.64
N HIS A 27 -9.46 -16.41 8.91
CA HIS A 27 -8.58 -15.47 9.61
C HIS A 27 -7.21 -15.36 8.93
N MET A 28 -6.63 -16.48 8.52
CA MET A 28 -5.34 -16.47 7.80
C MET A 28 -5.44 -15.74 6.45
N LYS A 29 -6.53 -15.97 5.69
CA LYS A 29 -6.77 -15.23 4.44
C LYS A 29 -6.92 -13.74 4.67
N MET A 30 -7.65 -13.33 5.70
CA MET A 30 -7.84 -11.91 6.05
C MET A 30 -6.56 -11.26 6.58
N TYR A 31 -5.75 -12.00 7.34
CA TYR A 31 -4.43 -11.54 7.77
C TYR A 31 -3.54 -11.19 6.57
N HIS A 32 -3.44 -12.10 5.59
CA HIS A 32 -2.67 -11.84 4.38
C HIS A 32 -3.23 -10.68 3.55
N TYR A 33 -4.55 -10.57 3.46
CA TYR A 33 -5.21 -9.44 2.80
C TYR A 33 -4.79 -8.09 3.42
N HIS A 34 -4.77 -8.00 4.76
CA HIS A 34 -4.37 -6.78 5.45
C HIS A 34 -2.88 -6.46 5.27
N GLU A 35 -2.01 -7.46 5.31
CA GLU A 35 -0.58 -7.26 5.03
C GLU A 35 -0.34 -6.75 3.61
N GLN A 36 -1.05 -7.30 2.62
CA GLN A 36 -0.97 -6.84 1.23
C GLN A 36 -1.45 -5.40 1.06
N LEU A 37 -2.57 -5.04 1.70
CA LEU A 37 -3.07 -3.66 1.70
C LEU A 37 -2.06 -2.69 2.32
N LYS A 38 -1.50 -3.06 3.48
CA LYS A 38 -0.50 -2.25 4.17
C LYS A 38 0.74 -2.03 3.30
N ALA A 39 1.26 -3.09 2.68
CA ALA A 39 2.41 -3.00 1.77
C ALA A 39 2.11 -2.05 0.60
N HIS A 40 0.96 -2.19 -0.04
CA HIS A 40 0.57 -1.32 -1.15
C HIS A 40 0.44 0.15 -0.75
N HIS A 41 -0.14 0.44 0.44
CA HIS A 41 -0.21 1.82 0.93
C HIS A 41 1.17 2.39 1.25
N MET A 42 2.08 1.59 1.81
CA MET A 42 3.45 2.00 2.07
C MET A 42 4.24 2.27 0.78
N GLU A 43 4.16 1.38 -0.20
CA GLU A 43 4.78 1.56 -1.53
C GLU A 43 4.29 2.86 -2.18
N ARG A 44 2.97 3.10 -2.14
CA ARG A 44 2.38 4.31 -2.70
C ARG A 44 2.83 5.57 -1.97
N ALA A 45 2.94 5.53 -0.64
CA ALA A 45 3.45 6.64 0.15
C ALA A 45 4.94 6.94 -0.17
N GLN A 46 5.76 5.90 -0.32
CA GLN A 46 7.16 6.03 -0.73
C GLN A 46 7.30 6.64 -2.13
N HIS A 47 6.45 6.21 -3.06
CA HIS A 47 6.42 6.77 -4.42
C HIS A 47 6.10 8.27 -4.41
N PHE A 48 5.08 8.68 -3.64
CA PHE A 48 4.75 10.11 -3.50
C PHE A 48 5.86 10.91 -2.83
N LYS A 49 6.48 10.35 -1.77
CA LYS A 49 7.62 10.99 -1.11
C LYS A 49 8.76 11.22 -2.11
N LYS A 50 9.13 10.21 -2.90
CA LYS A 50 10.18 10.32 -3.92
C LYS A 50 9.88 11.44 -4.92
N MET A 51 8.65 11.54 -5.42
CA MET A 51 8.27 12.62 -6.35
C MET A 51 8.34 14.01 -5.71
N MET A 52 8.05 14.14 -4.41
CA MET A 52 8.23 15.41 -3.68
C MET A 52 9.72 15.76 -3.52
N ASP A 53 10.53 14.78 -3.12
CA ASP A 53 11.99 14.97 -2.98
C ASP A 53 12.64 15.36 -4.32
N GLU A 54 12.21 14.78 -5.44
CA GLU A 54 12.65 15.15 -6.80
C GLU A 54 12.19 16.57 -7.21
N ARG A 55 10.98 16.97 -6.81
CA ARG A 55 10.48 18.33 -7.06
C ARG A 55 11.30 19.37 -6.29
N ASP A 56 11.61 19.11 -5.02
CA ASP A 56 12.37 20.06 -4.21
C ASP A 56 13.81 20.23 -4.73
N GLN A 57 14.39 19.21 -5.36
CA GLN A 57 15.70 19.30 -6.02
C GLN A 57 15.66 20.14 -7.31
N THR A 58 14.58 20.05 -8.09
CA THR A 58 14.47 20.78 -9.38
C THR A 58 14.11 22.27 -9.22
N VAL A 59 13.51 22.67 -8.09
CA VAL A 59 13.21 24.08 -7.78
C VAL A 59 14.45 24.83 -7.25
N GLY A 60 15.55 24.12 -6.96
CA GLY A 60 16.79 24.68 -6.44
C GLY A 60 17.84 25.10 -7.48
N GLU A 61 17.60 24.95 -8.78
CA GLU A 61 18.53 25.48 -9.80
C GLU A 61 18.42 27.02 -9.86
N PRO A 62 19.48 27.76 -9.48
CA PRO A 62 19.48 29.21 -9.58
C PRO A 62 19.51 29.57 -11.06
N ILE A 63 18.60 30.44 -11.49
CA ILE A 63 18.76 31.14 -12.75
C ILE A 63 20.03 31.97 -12.59
N ALA A 64 21.15 31.46 -13.11
CA ALA A 64 22.38 32.22 -13.22
C ALA A 64 22.06 33.41 -14.11
N ASN A 65 21.93 34.59 -13.49
CA ASN A 65 21.88 35.84 -14.22
C ASN A 65 23.24 36.00 -14.90
N ASP A 66 23.28 35.66 -16.18
CA ASP A 66 24.40 35.88 -17.08
C ASP A 66 24.44 37.38 -17.42
N ASP A 67 24.91 38.20 -16.46
CA ASP A 67 25.21 39.61 -16.68
C ASP A 67 26.58 39.73 -17.38
N HIS A 68 26.61 39.37 -18.66
CA HIS A 68 27.68 39.75 -19.57
C HIS A 68 27.12 40.66 -20.68
N VAL A 69 27.02 41.95 -20.38
CA VAL A 69 26.86 43.01 -21.39
C VAL A 69 28.16 43.80 -21.48
N ALA A 70 28.67 43.86 -22.71
CA ALA A 70 29.94 44.43 -23.14
C ALA A 70 29.98 45.97 -23.08
#